data_AF-A0AAU4JW48-F1
#
_entry.id   AF-A0AAU4JW48-F1
#
_cell.length_a   1.000
_cell.length_b   1.000
_cell.length_c   1.000
_cell.angle_alpha   90.00
_cell.angle_beta   90.00
_cell.angle_gamma   90.00
#
_symmetry.space_group_name_H-M   'P 1'
#
loop_
_entity.id
_entity.type
_entity.pdbx_description
1 polymer ?
#
loop_
_entity_poly.entity_id
_entity_poly.type
_entity_poly.pdbx_seq_one_letter_code
_entity_poly.pdbx_strand_id
1 'polypeptide(L)' 'MLLGHEATGIPPEALDQLDLAVEIPMVGHGHSLNVAVAGSLVLYKLAGLL' A
#
# COMPACT_ATOMS: atom_id res chain seq x y z
N MET A 1 -1.87 -4.27 9.00
CA MET A 1 -1.57 -3.74 7.65
C MET A 1 -2.12 -4.73 6.64
N LEU A 2 -2.97 -4.25 5.71
CA LEU A 2 -3.50 -5.05 4.61
C LEU A 2 -2.81 -4.61 3.32
N LEU A 3 -2.40 -5.56 2.49
CA LEU A 3 -1.81 -5.33 1.18
C LEU A 3 -2.71 -5.95 0.10
N GLY A 4 -2.91 -5.24 -1.00
CA GLY A 4 -3.69 -5.72 -2.13
C GLY A 4 -2.93 -6.75 -2.97
N HIS A 5 -3.67 -7.61 -3.66
CA HIS A 5 -3.10 -8.53 -4.64
C HIS A 5 -2.59 -7.76 -5.87
N GLU A 6 -1.47 -8.17 -6.47
CA GLU A 6 -0.78 -7.38 -7.51
C GLU A 6 -1.63 -7.07 -8.73
N ALA A 7 -2.48 -8.01 -9.14
CA ALA A 7 -3.31 -7.85 -10.33
C ALA A 7 -4.66 -7.18 -10.06
N THR A 8 -5.19 -7.35 -8.84
CA THR A 8 -6.61 -7.07 -8.55
C THR A 8 -6.81 -6.09 -7.39
N GLY A 9 -5.75 -5.70 -6.68
CA GLY A 9 -5.82 -4.79 -5.55
C GLY A 9 -6.50 -5.39 -4.32
N ILE A 10 -7.09 -4.51 -3.51
CA ILE A 10 -7.89 -4.87 -2.33
C ILE A 10 -9.36 -4.91 -2.76
N PRO A 11 -10.11 -5.98 -2.45
CA PRO A 11 -11.52 -6.05 -2.80
C PRO A 11 -12.34 -5.01 -2.01
N PRO A 12 -13.42 -4.44 -2.58
CA PRO A 12 -14.19 -3.35 -1.96
C PRO A 12 -14.72 -3.69 -0.55
N GLU A 13 -15.21 -4.91 -0.34
CA GLU A 13 -15.73 -5.37 0.94
C GLU A 13 -14.67 -5.43 2.06
N ALA A 14 -13.39 -5.52 1.69
CA ALA A 14 -12.28 -5.45 2.63
C ALA A 14 -11.88 -3.99 2.91
N LEU A 15 -12.04 -3.09 1.93
CA LEU A 15 -11.78 -1.65 2.12
C LEU A 15 -12.75 -1.03 3.13
N ASP A 16 -14.03 -1.44 3.11
CA ASP A 16 -15.06 -0.97 4.04
C ASP A 16 -14.76 -1.32 5.51
N GLN A 17 -13.85 -2.28 5.75
CA GLN A 17 -13.44 -2.71 7.09
C GLN A 17 -12.16 -2.02 7.57
N LEU A 18 -11.52 -1.18 6.76
CA LEU A 18 -10.28 -0.51 7.12
C LEU A 18 -10.54 0.78 7.90
N ASP A 19 -9.82 0.98 9.00
CA ASP A 19 -9.84 2.25 9.73
C ASP A 19 -9.24 3.41 8.91
N LEU A 20 -8.21 3.10 8.10
CA LEU A 20 -7.50 4.07 7.29
C LEU A 20 -6.88 3.38 6.06
N ALA A 21 -6.96 4.07 4.92
CA ALA A 21 -6.18 3.78 3.73
C ALA A 21 -5.08 4.82 3.56
N VAL A 22 -3.86 4.39 3.25
CA VAL A 22 -2.72 5.25 2.98
C VAL A 22 -2.19 4.98 1.58
N GLU A 23 -1.79 6.03 0.86
CA GLU A 23 -1.21 5.94 -0.47
C GLU A 23 0.26 6.38 -0.45
N ILE A 24 1.08 5.73 -1.30
CA ILE A 24 2.46 6.17 -1.56
C ILE A 24 2.40 7.06 -2.82
N PRO A 25 2.77 8.35 -2.72
CA PRO A 25 2.78 9.23 -3.88
C PRO A 25 3.73 8.70 -4.97
N MET A 26 3.20 8.54 -6.18
CA MET A 26 3.99 8.10 -7.33
C MET A 26 4.51 9.31 -8.10
N VAL A 27 5.81 9.28 -8.45
CA VAL A 27 6.43 10.27 -9.34
C VAL A 27 6.73 9.58 -10.67
N GLY A 28 6.34 10.20 -11.79
CA GLY A 28 6.52 9.66 -13.14
C GLY A 28 5.27 8.95 -13.67
N HIS A 29 5.46 8.09 -14.68
CA HIS A 29 4.36 7.43 -15.42
C HIS A 29 4.01 6.03 -14.89
N GLY A 30 4.67 5.56 -13.82
CA GLY A 30 4.39 4.26 -13.23
C GLY A 30 3.05 4.24 -12.51
N HIS A 31 2.24 3.20 -12.72
CA HIS A 31 0.89 3.10 -12.14
C HIS A 31 0.89 2.62 -10.68
N SER A 32 1.86 1.81 -10.28
CA SER A 32 1.98 1.27 -8.93
C SER A 32 3.40 0.80 -8.63
N LEU A 33 3.69 0.55 -7.36
CA LEU A 33 4.88 -0.18 -6.93
C LEU A 33 4.58 -1.68 -6.86
N ASN A 34 5.63 -2.48 -6.90
CA ASN A 34 5.56 -3.88 -6.46
C ASN A 34 5.01 -3.93 -5.02
N VAL A 35 4.09 -4.86 -4.74
CA VAL A 35 3.39 -4.93 -3.45
C VAL A 35 4.34 -5.12 -2.26
N ALA A 36 5.41 -5.91 -2.41
CA ALA A 36 6.37 -6.13 -1.34
C ALA A 36 7.21 -4.87 -1.08
N VAL A 37 7.53 -4.11 -2.13
CA VAL A 37 8.23 -2.82 -2.01
C VAL A 37 7.33 -1.77 -1.36
N ALA A 38 6.07 -1.67 -1.76
CA ALA A 38 5.10 -0.79 -1.09
C ALA A 38 4.94 -1.15 0.39
N GLY A 39 4.84 -2.46 0.68
CA GLY A 39 4.79 -3.00 2.03
C GLY A 39 5.99 -2.60 2.88
N SER A 40 7.20 -2.78 2.35
CA SER A 40 8.43 -2.49 3.10
C SER A 40 8.61 -1.00 3.38
N LEU A 41 8.27 -0.10 2.45
CA LEU A 41 8.34 1.34 2.66
C LEU A 41 7.42 1.81 3.80
N VAL A 42 6.19 1.31 3.83
CA VAL A 42 5.24 1.66 4.90
C VAL A 42 5.71 1.10 6.23
N LEU A 43 6.14 -0.16 6.29
CA LEU A 43 6.67 -0.76 7.52
C LEU A 43 7.91 -0.03 8.02
N TYR A 44 8.82 0.38 7.13
CA TYR A 44 10.01 1.14 7.48
C TYR A 44 9.65 2.50 8.11
N LYS A 45 8.65 3.21 7.54
CA LYS A 45 8.14 4.46 8.12
C LYS A 45 7.47 4.24 9.48
N LEU A 46 6.63 3.22 9.61
CA LEU A 46 5.94 2.89 10.86
C LEU A 46 6.90 2.44 11.96
N ALA A 47 8.03 1.82 11.60
CA ALA A 47 9.11 1.49 12.53
C ALA A 47 9.89 2.72 13.04
N GLY A 48 9.57 3.93 12.56
CA GLY A 48 10.24 5.17 12.97
C GLY A 48 11.65 5.33 12.39
N LEU A 49 11.97 4.62 11.32
CA LEU A 49 13.28 4.64 10.67
C LEU A 49 13.42 5.77 9.63
N LEU A 50 12.41 6.63 9.52
CA LEU A 50 12.28 7.76 8.59
C LEU A 50 11.79 9.01 9.32
#